data_AF-A0A975M251-F1
#
_entry.id   AF-A0A975M251-F1
#
_cell.length_a   1.000
_cell.length_b   1.000
_cell.length_c   1.000
_cell.angle_alpha   90.00
_cell.angle_beta   90.00
_cell.angle_gamma   90.00
#
_symmetry.space_group_name_H-M   'P 1'
#
loop_
_entity.id
_entity.type
_entity.pdbx_description
1 polymer ?
#
loop_
_entity_poly.entity_id
_entity_poly.type
_entity_poly.pdbx_seq_one_letter_code
_entity_poly.pdbx_strand_id
1 'polypeptide(L)'
;MINALGLDVPDTWQEVVDLLPELQRFGMNFYSQLSGTTSFKGFVQTMPFIYQYGGSIYEDDVLASSLDDPNTIEAIKFMTDLYNIYSLPLEVGSFFNEFRYGNLPMGVGDFGMYIQLLNAAP
;
A
#
# COMPACT_ATOMS: atom_id res chain seq x y z
N MET A 1 -0.87 -18.35 6.50
CA MET A 1 -0.03 -18.25 5.29
C MET A 1 1.32 -17.60 5.57
N ILE A 2 1.38 -16.38 6.13
CA ILE A 2 2.65 -15.67 6.38
C ILE A 2 3.54 -16.40 7.41
N ASN A 3 2.97 -16.88 8.53
CA ASN A 3 3.70 -17.72 9.50
C ASN A 3 4.22 -19.04 8.89
N ALA A 4 3.58 -19.54 7.83
CA ALA A 4 4.05 -20.75 7.13
C ALA A 4 5.25 -20.45 6.22
N LEU A 5 5.45 -19.18 5.86
CA LEU A 5 6.62 -18.67 5.14
C LEU A 5 7.70 -18.12 6.10
N GLY A 6 7.42 -18.07 7.41
CA GLY A 6 8.33 -17.51 8.41
C GLY A 6 8.57 -16.01 8.29
N LEU A 7 7.61 -15.28 7.71
CA LEU A 7 7.70 -13.83 7.51
C LEU A 7 6.91 -13.09 8.59
N ASP A 8 7.38 -11.93 9.02
CA ASP A 8 6.69 -11.07 9.97
C ASP A 8 5.85 -10.01 9.23
N VAL A 9 4.81 -9.49 9.89
CA VAL A 9 4.01 -8.38 9.34
C VAL A 9 4.82 -7.09 9.46
N PRO A 10 5.05 -6.35 8.37
CA PRO A 10 5.86 -5.14 8.40
C PRO A 10 5.10 -3.98 9.06
N ASP A 11 5.82 -3.20 9.86
CA ASP A 11 5.36 -1.96 10.49
C ASP A 11 5.71 -0.72 9.66
N THR A 12 6.69 -0.82 8.75
CA THR A 12 7.16 0.29 7.91
C THR A 12 7.15 -0.03 6.41
N TRP A 13 7.08 1.02 5.59
CA TRP A 13 7.21 0.87 4.13
C TRP A 13 8.58 0.35 3.70
N GLN A 14 9.64 0.62 4.45
CA GLN A 14 10.96 0.06 4.18
C GLN A 14 10.95 -1.47 4.36
N GLU A 15 10.34 -1.96 5.45
CA GLU A 15 10.18 -3.40 5.67
C GLU A 15 9.31 -4.05 4.60
N VAL A 16 8.27 -3.37 4.11
CA VAL A 16 7.50 -3.84 2.95
C VAL A 16 8.42 -4.00 1.74
N VAL A 17 9.20 -2.98 1.40
CA VAL A 17 10.14 -3.02 0.26
C VAL A 17 11.18 -4.12 0.40
N ASP A 18 11.76 -4.28 1.59
CA ASP A 18 12.78 -5.30 1.86
C ASP A 18 12.21 -6.73 1.76
N LEU A 19 10.91 -6.89 2.00
CA LEU A 19 10.21 -8.17 1.90
C LEU A 19 9.79 -8.53 0.46
N LEU A 20 9.55 -7.53 -0.39
CA LEU A 20 9.04 -7.75 -1.76
C LEU A 20 9.88 -8.74 -2.58
N PRO A 21 11.23 -8.70 -2.59
CA PRO A 21 12.02 -9.68 -3.32
C PRO A 21 11.69 -11.13 -2.93
N GLU A 22 11.47 -11.41 -1.64
CA GLU A 22 11.15 -12.76 -1.18
C GLU A 22 9.74 -13.17 -1.61
N LEU A 23 8.75 -12.29 -1.47
CA LEU A 23 7.38 -12.55 -1.95
C LEU A 23 7.37 -12.83 -3.46
N GLN A 24 8.06 -11.99 -4.22
CA GLN A 24 8.11 -12.08 -5.69
C GLN A 24 8.84 -13.34 -6.17
N ARG A 25 9.84 -13.85 -5.43
CA ARG A 25 10.48 -15.15 -5.73
C ARG A 25 9.50 -16.31 -5.69
N PHE A 26 8.44 -16.22 -4.89
CA PHE A 26 7.37 -17.23 -4.82
C PHE A 26 6.17 -16.89 -5.72
N GLY A 27 6.29 -15.87 -6.60
CA GLY A 27 5.19 -15.42 -7.45
C GLY A 27 4.10 -14.66 -6.71
N MET A 28 4.37 -14.24 -5.46
CA MET A 28 3.46 -13.43 -4.65
C MET A 28 3.84 -11.94 -4.70
N ASN A 29 2.97 -11.06 -4.21
CA ASN A 29 3.25 -9.63 -4.11
C ASN A 29 2.52 -8.97 -2.93
N PHE A 30 2.70 -7.66 -2.77
CA PHE A 30 2.00 -6.86 -1.76
C PHE A 30 0.88 -6.04 -2.39
N TYR A 31 -0.25 -5.92 -1.69
CA TYR A 31 -1.35 -5.06 -2.11
C TYR A 31 -1.26 -3.67 -1.46
N SER A 32 -1.17 -2.64 -2.31
CA SER A 32 -1.38 -1.25 -1.90
C SER A 32 -2.81 -0.83 -2.25
N GLN A 33 -3.43 0.05 -1.46
CA GLN A 33 -4.73 0.65 -1.83
C GLN A 33 -4.67 1.42 -3.16
N LEU A 34 -3.46 1.86 -3.54
CA LEU A 34 -3.19 2.48 -4.83
C LEU A 34 -3.22 1.47 -6.01
N SER A 35 -3.28 0.16 -5.75
CA SER A 35 -3.48 -0.87 -6.77
C SER A 35 -4.97 -1.11 -7.09
N GLY A 36 -5.90 -0.39 -6.45
CA GLY A 36 -7.33 -0.55 -6.73
C GLY A 36 -7.70 -0.22 -8.19
N THR A 37 -8.72 -0.89 -8.71
CA THR A 37 -9.22 -0.81 -10.11
C THR A 37 -9.59 0.60 -10.60
N THR A 38 -9.95 1.50 -9.71
CA THR A 38 -10.29 2.88 -10.08
C THR A 38 -9.04 3.67 -10.46
N SER A 39 -9.05 4.33 -11.62
CA SER A 39 -7.98 5.27 -12.00
C SER A 39 -7.88 6.47 -11.05
N PHE A 40 -8.98 6.82 -10.37
CA PHE A 40 -8.98 7.90 -9.39
C PHE A 40 -8.40 7.43 -8.06
N LYS A 41 -7.27 8.03 -7.66
CA LYS A 41 -6.60 7.81 -6.37
C LYS A 41 -6.80 9.04 -5.49
N GLY A 42 -7.86 9.00 -4.71
CA GLY A 42 -8.26 10.11 -3.85
C GLY A 42 -7.41 10.22 -2.58
N PHE A 43 -7.79 11.19 -1.78
CA PHE A 43 -7.13 11.52 -0.52
C PHE A 43 -7.05 10.37 0.48
N VAL A 44 -8.09 9.54 0.59
CA VAL A 44 -8.09 8.39 1.49
C VAL A 44 -6.94 7.42 1.17
N GLN A 45 -6.58 7.28 -0.11
CA GLN A 45 -5.50 6.39 -0.53
C GLN A 45 -4.12 7.05 -0.52
N THR A 46 -4.03 8.36 -0.73
CA THR A 46 -2.75 9.07 -0.92
C THR A 46 -2.26 9.81 0.33
N MET A 47 -3.17 10.36 1.15
CA MET A 47 -2.81 11.10 2.37
C MET A 47 -1.99 10.30 3.38
N PRO A 48 -2.28 9.00 3.63
CA PRO A 48 -1.49 8.23 4.58
C PRO A 48 0.00 8.24 4.25
N PHE A 49 0.36 8.13 2.97
CA PHE A 49 1.76 8.22 2.52
C PHE A 49 2.36 9.59 2.84
N ILE A 50 1.67 10.67 2.45
CA ILE A 50 2.15 12.05 2.66
C ILE A 50 2.45 12.30 4.14
N TYR A 51 1.52 11.94 5.03
CA TYR A 51 1.70 12.15 6.46
C TYR A 51 2.73 11.21 7.09
N GLN A 52 2.86 9.97 6.62
CA GLN A 52 3.90 9.05 7.09
C GLN A 52 5.31 9.54 6.76
N TYR A 53 5.47 10.31 5.69
CA TYR A 53 6.72 11.00 5.34
C TYR A 53 6.88 12.35 6.05
N GLY A 54 5.89 12.80 6.84
CA GLY A 54 5.93 14.07 7.55
C GLY A 54 5.55 15.29 6.70
N GLY A 55 5.00 15.09 5.50
CA GLY A 55 4.46 16.15 4.66
C GLY A 55 3.01 16.53 5.01
N SER A 56 2.49 17.57 4.36
CA SER A 56 1.11 18.02 4.47
C SER A 56 0.52 18.41 3.09
N ILE A 57 -0.81 18.40 2.97
CA ILE A 57 -1.48 18.87 1.74
C ILE A 57 -1.65 20.40 1.76
N TYR A 58 -1.82 20.97 2.94
CA TYR A 58 -2.09 22.38 3.16
C TYR A 58 -1.09 22.95 4.15
N GLU A 59 -0.81 24.25 4.01
CA GLU A 59 -0.09 25.03 5.01
C GLU A 59 -0.87 25.07 6.33
N ASP A 60 -0.21 25.46 7.43
CA ASP A 60 -0.79 25.50 8.77
C ASP A 60 -2.06 26.36 8.87
N ASP A 61 -2.15 27.43 8.06
CA ASP A 61 -3.30 28.34 7.99
C ASP A 61 -4.40 27.87 7.03
N VAL A 62 -4.16 26.79 6.28
CA VAL A 62 -5.06 26.19 5.29
C VAL A 62 -5.41 27.14 4.13
N LEU A 63 -4.66 28.22 3.94
CA LEU A 63 -4.90 29.20 2.87
C LEU A 63 -4.15 28.86 1.57
N ALA A 64 -3.17 27.96 1.64
CA ALA A 64 -2.38 27.50 0.51
C ALA A 64 -2.13 25.98 0.55
N SER A 65 -1.82 25.41 -0.60
CA SER A 65 -1.36 24.03 -0.71
C SER A 65 0.13 23.93 -0.36
N SER A 66 0.51 22.88 0.35
CA SER A 66 1.90 22.55 0.70
C SER A 66 2.43 21.36 -0.12
N LEU A 67 1.95 21.22 -1.36
CA LEU A 67 2.31 20.08 -2.22
C LEU A 67 3.75 20.15 -2.76
N ASP A 68 4.38 21.31 -2.65
CA ASP A 68 5.78 21.55 -2.97
C ASP A 68 6.73 21.34 -1.79
N ASP A 69 6.22 20.97 -0.61
CA ASP A 69 7.03 20.53 0.52
C ASP A 69 7.89 19.31 0.13
N PRO A 70 9.20 19.30 0.44
CA PRO A 70 10.09 18.19 0.09
C PRO A 70 9.62 16.82 0.60
N ASN A 71 9.01 16.74 1.78
CA ASN A 71 8.52 15.47 2.31
C ASN A 71 7.27 15.00 1.55
N THR A 72 6.37 15.91 1.19
CA THR A 72 5.23 15.61 0.31
C THR A 72 5.70 15.10 -1.05
N ILE A 73 6.72 15.72 -1.64
CA ILE A 73 7.31 15.29 -2.91
C ILE A 73 7.90 13.88 -2.79
N GLU A 74 8.66 13.58 -1.75
CA GLU A 74 9.23 12.25 -1.53
C GLU A 74 8.14 11.19 -1.30
N ALA A 75 7.04 11.52 -0.61
CA ALA A 75 5.90 10.61 -0.48
C ALA A 75 5.26 10.29 -1.84
N ILE A 76 5.06 11.31 -2.68
CA ILE A 76 4.51 11.12 -4.03
C ILE A 76 5.43 10.28 -4.89
N LYS A 77 6.73 10.54 -4.82
CA LYS A 77 7.74 9.75 -5.52
C LYS A 77 7.73 8.30 -5.06
N PHE A 78 7.68 8.05 -3.75
CA PHE A 78 7.56 6.70 -3.21
C PHE A 78 6.30 5.98 -3.71
N MET A 79 5.14 6.67 -3.75
CA MET A 79 3.91 6.11 -4.33
C MET A 79 4.11 5.65 -5.77
N THR A 80 4.91 6.37 -6.58
CA THR A 80 5.23 5.96 -7.96
C THR A 80 6.28 4.85 -8.01
N ASP A 81 7.26 4.86 -7.12
CA ASP A 81 8.34 3.88 -7.06
C ASP A 81 7.82 2.48 -6.70
N LEU A 82 6.74 2.40 -5.91
CA LEU A 82 6.02 1.14 -5.67
C LEU A 82 5.74 0.36 -6.97
N TYR A 83 5.40 1.07 -8.04
CA TYR A 83 5.05 0.46 -9.32
C TYR A 83 6.25 0.40 -10.28
N ASN A 84 7.00 1.49 -10.38
CA ASN A 84 8.07 1.60 -11.37
C ASN A 84 9.35 0.88 -10.97
N ILE A 85 9.64 0.79 -9.67
CA ILE A 85 10.86 0.19 -9.13
C ILE A 85 10.53 -1.14 -8.46
N TYR A 86 9.54 -1.15 -7.56
CA TYR A 86 9.25 -2.29 -6.71
C TYR A 86 8.23 -3.27 -7.30
N SER A 87 7.73 -2.99 -8.51
CA SER A 87 6.88 -3.89 -9.31
C SER A 87 5.62 -4.38 -8.58
N LEU A 88 4.98 -3.51 -7.78
CA LEU A 88 3.64 -3.78 -7.27
C LEU A 88 2.63 -3.90 -8.43
N PRO A 89 1.57 -4.69 -8.27
CA PRO A 89 0.52 -4.80 -9.28
C PRO A 89 -0.19 -3.45 -9.47
N LEU A 90 -0.23 -2.94 -10.70
CA LEU A 90 -0.89 -1.67 -11.03
C LEU A 90 -2.39 -1.70 -10.76
N GLU A 91 -3.03 -2.84 -11.02
CA GLU A 91 -4.47 -3.01 -10.88
C GLU A 91 -4.80 -4.37 -10.26
N VAL A 92 -5.63 -4.34 -9.22
CA VAL A 92 -6.10 -5.51 -8.48
C VAL A 92 -7.62 -5.44 -8.39
N GLY A 93 -8.29 -6.37 -9.09
CA GLY A 93 -9.74 -6.47 -9.16
C GLY A 93 -10.42 -6.64 -7.80
N SER A 94 -9.84 -7.49 -6.96
CA SER A 94 -10.31 -7.77 -5.61
C SER A 94 -9.16 -8.28 -4.75
N PHE A 95 -8.69 -7.44 -3.82
CA PHE A 95 -7.67 -7.87 -2.87
C PHE A 95 -8.12 -9.08 -2.05
N PHE A 96 -9.40 -9.14 -1.66
CA PHE A 96 -9.95 -10.27 -0.92
C PHE A 96 -9.76 -11.60 -1.66
N ASN A 97 -10.03 -11.62 -2.98
CA ASN A 97 -9.86 -12.83 -3.79
C ASN A 97 -8.38 -13.20 -3.93
N GLU A 98 -7.51 -12.22 -4.25
CA GLU A 98 -6.08 -12.45 -4.40
C GLU A 98 -5.41 -12.91 -3.10
N PHE A 99 -5.88 -12.40 -1.95
CA PHE A 99 -5.46 -12.85 -0.64
C PHE A 99 -5.89 -14.31 -0.39
N ARG A 100 -7.14 -14.66 -0.70
CA ARG A 100 -7.64 -16.04 -0.55
C ARG A 100 -6.91 -17.02 -1.46
N TYR A 101 -6.49 -16.59 -2.64
CA TYR A 101 -5.70 -17.41 -3.56
C TYR A 101 -4.22 -17.48 -3.20
N GLY A 102 -3.75 -16.65 -2.27
CA GLY A 102 -2.36 -16.60 -1.83
C GLY A 102 -1.43 -15.81 -2.75
N ASN A 103 -1.96 -15.14 -3.79
CA ASN A 103 -1.17 -14.32 -4.70
C ASN A 103 -0.73 -13.00 -4.05
N LEU A 104 -1.63 -12.39 -3.25
CA LEU A 104 -1.36 -11.17 -2.48
C LEU A 104 -1.57 -11.47 -0.99
N PRO A 105 -0.63 -12.15 -0.34
CA PRO A 105 -0.79 -12.61 1.05
C PRO A 105 -0.79 -11.47 2.07
N MET A 106 -0.46 -10.23 1.67
CA MET A 106 -0.41 -9.06 2.55
C MET A 106 -0.81 -7.79 1.80
N GLY A 107 -1.31 -6.80 2.54
CA GLY A 107 -1.62 -5.50 1.98
C GLY A 107 -2.28 -4.55 2.97
N VAL A 108 -2.51 -3.32 2.52
CA VAL A 108 -3.24 -2.30 3.29
C VAL A 108 -4.71 -2.32 2.88
N GLY A 109 -5.59 -2.66 3.81
CA GLY A 109 -7.04 -2.65 3.63
C GLY A 109 -7.73 -1.64 4.54
N ASP A 110 -8.99 -1.35 4.27
CA ASP A 110 -9.83 -0.60 5.20
C ASP A 110 -10.48 -1.53 6.24
N PHE A 111 -11.28 -0.97 7.14
CA PHE A 111 -12.00 -1.75 8.14
C PHE A 111 -12.98 -2.75 7.51
N GLY A 112 -13.59 -2.40 6.38
CA GLY A 112 -14.50 -3.29 5.65
C GLY A 112 -13.79 -4.56 5.17
N MET A 113 -12.59 -4.41 4.59
CA MET A 113 -11.72 -5.51 4.17
C MET A 113 -11.35 -6.41 5.36
N TYR A 114 -10.99 -5.83 6.51
CA TYR A 114 -10.69 -6.60 7.72
C TYR A 114 -11.87 -7.49 8.14
N ILE A 115 -13.09 -6.92 8.19
CA ILE A 115 -14.30 -7.68 8.53
C ILE A 115 -14.59 -8.78 7.50
N GLN A 116 -14.38 -8.51 6.20
CA GLN A 116 -14.57 -9.51 5.15
C GLN A 116 -13.58 -10.67 5.30
N LEU A 117 -12.29 -10.39 5.51
CA LEU A 117 -11.28 -11.44 5.71
C LEU A 117 -11.60 -12.28 6.94
N LEU A 118 -11.99 -11.66 8.06
CA LEU A 118 -12.29 -12.36 9.31
C LEU A 118 -13.49 -13.31 9.20
N ASN A 119 -14.50 -12.97 8.39
CA ASN A 119 -15.73 -13.76 8.29
C ASN A 119 -15.79 -14.69 7.06
N ALA A 120 -15.13 -14.33 5.96
CA ALA A 120 -15.26 -15.03 4.67
C ALA A 120 -13.99 -15.79 4.24
N ALA A 121 -12.88 -15.64 4.97
CA ALA A 121 -11.64 -16.40 4.78
C ALA A 121 -11.21 -17.10 6.09
N PRO A 122 -11.89 -18.20 6.49
CA PRO A 122 -11.44 -19.05 7.60
C PRO A 122 -10.15 -19.82 7.27
#